data_AF-A0A7J8PAX8-F1
#
_entry.id   AF-A0A7J8PAX8-F1
#
_cell.length_a   1.000
_cell.length_b   1.000
_cell.length_c   1.000
_cell.angle_alpha   90.00
_cell.angle_beta   90.00
_cell.angle_gamma   90.00
#
_symmetry.space_group_name_H-M   'P 1'
#
loop_
_entity.id
_entity.type
_entity.pdbx_description
1 polymer ?
#
loop_
_entity_poly.entity_id
_entity_poly.type
_entity_poly.pdbx_seq_one_letter_code
_entity_poly.pdbx_strand_id
1 'polypeptide(L)'
;MSSKNRSPQSPQQQLHDLKQRVFTCLNKLADRDTLALASAELESIARNLTVDSISPFLNCLHNTDSSAKSPVRRQCVILLTLMSQSHGNVLSPHLSKMISTLARRLRDHDSAVRSACVEATTAMSSHITKPPFSVLSKPLIEMLVVEQDVNSQIGAAMCLSAAIEAAPDPETEQLKKVLPKLGKLVRSESFKAKAAVFGVIGSVASVGGAGSKGVLDWFVPCAVESLGSEDWGTRKAAAEALGKVAMAEKELAAEYKAACVTTLGNKRFDKVKIVRETMNRSLDLWKDVPGVCEEVSTTSQSDSSSIDNGSVGCFTSVTKSMNDVGFRTPQSKKVVPTSRSPPSDASAASTAKKETPLESNNSNSNTRRLDRSKSSDWKIEPVQPKSLFSEASGDYNIKRSVSFGKAHDEKVQKFGGLRSQSRVLPFHDEENLDVTDKNAALDVDENPKDIEDLCLIREQLAQIEDQQSNLLNLLQ
;
A
#
# COMPACT_ATOMS: atom_id res chain seq x y z
N MET A 1 3.08 55.91 30.68
CA MET A 1 2.66 54.90 29.68
C MET A 1 1.68 53.97 30.34
N SER A 2 0.40 54.06 29.97
CA SER A 2 -0.67 53.27 30.58
C SER A 2 -0.62 51.85 30.02
N SER A 3 -0.26 50.89 30.87
CA SER A 3 -0.42 49.46 30.61
C SER A 3 -1.91 49.19 30.42
N LYS A 4 -2.38 49.17 29.17
CA LYS A 4 -3.73 48.69 28.84
C LYS A 4 -3.80 47.22 29.28
N ASN A 5 -4.34 47.00 30.48
CA ASN A 5 -4.84 45.70 30.89
C ASN A 5 -5.86 45.26 29.84
N ARG A 6 -5.45 44.33 28.96
CA ARG A 6 -6.34 43.68 28.02
C ARG A 6 -7.34 42.91 28.86
N SER A 7 -8.58 43.39 28.92
CA SER A 7 -9.68 42.69 29.57
C SER A 7 -9.72 41.24 29.05
N PRO A 8 -9.92 40.23 29.92
CA PRO A 8 -9.94 38.84 29.49
C PRO A 8 -10.99 38.68 28.37
N GLN A 9 -10.54 38.18 27.22
CA GLN A 9 -11.42 37.96 26.07
C GLN A 9 -12.54 36.99 26.48
N SER A 10 -13.76 37.24 26.03
CA SER A 10 -14.86 36.34 26.31
C SER A 10 -14.62 34.97 25.65
N PRO A 11 -15.08 33.84 26.24
CA PRO A 11 -14.89 32.51 25.67
C PRO A 11 -15.41 32.38 24.23
N GLN A 12 -16.48 33.10 23.89
CA GLN A 12 -17.05 33.15 22.54
C GLN A 12 -16.12 33.86 21.54
N GLN A 13 -15.44 34.93 21.96
CA GLN A 13 -14.51 35.67 21.12
C GLN A 13 -13.25 34.86 20.84
N GLN A 14 -12.72 34.16 21.86
CA GLN A 14 -11.58 33.25 21.69
C GLN A 14 -11.88 32.13 20.70
N LEU A 15 -13.10 31.60 20.72
CA LEU A 15 -13.52 30.55 19.79
C LEU A 15 -13.67 31.06 18.35
N HIS A 16 -14.18 32.28 18.17
CA HIS A 16 -14.23 32.91 16.87
C HIS A 16 -12.82 33.17 16.32
N ASP A 17 -11.92 33.70 17.16
CA ASP A 17 -10.52 33.96 16.81
C ASP A 17 -9.80 32.66 16.39
N LEU A 18 -10.05 31.56 17.10
CA LEU A 18 -9.54 30.23 16.72
C LEU A 18 -10.03 29.80 15.34
N LYS A 19 -11.34 29.88 15.08
CA LYS A 19 -11.90 29.51 13.77
C LYS A 19 -11.26 30.31 12.64
N GLN A 20 -11.13 31.63 12.81
CA GLN A 20 -10.51 32.51 11.81
C GLN A 20 -9.04 32.15 11.57
N ARG A 21 -8.30 31.85 12.64
CA ARG A 21 -6.91 31.41 12.54
C ARG A 21 -6.78 30.10 11.76
N VAL A 22 -7.62 29.11 12.05
CA VAL A 22 -7.65 27.82 11.33
C VAL A 22 -7.97 28.02 9.85
N PHE A 23 -9.00 28.81 9.51
CA PHE A 23 -9.33 29.10 8.11
C PHE A 23 -8.19 29.81 7.37
N THR A 24 -7.51 30.73 8.04
CA THR A 24 -6.34 31.42 7.48
C THR A 24 -5.24 30.42 7.14
N CYS A 25 -4.93 29.48 8.04
CA CYS A 25 -3.94 28.44 7.77
C CYS A 25 -4.40 27.49 6.65
N LEU A 26 -5.67 27.07 6.64
CA LEU A 26 -6.22 26.19 5.59
C LEU A 26 -6.11 26.84 4.20
N ASN A 27 -6.33 28.15 4.09
CA ASN A 27 -6.12 28.88 2.84
C ASN A 27 -4.64 28.91 2.44
N LYS A 28 -3.73 29.16 3.39
CA LYS A 28 -2.29 29.14 3.17
C LYS A 28 -1.73 27.76 2.77
N LEU A 29 -2.41 26.66 3.13
CA LEU A 29 -2.01 25.31 2.67
C LEU A 29 -2.17 25.14 1.14
N ALA A 30 -2.98 25.98 0.50
CA ALA A 30 -3.18 25.91 -0.95
C ALA A 30 -1.97 26.40 -1.75
N ASP A 31 -1.07 27.17 -1.12
CA ASP A 31 0.11 27.73 -1.77
C ASP A 31 1.37 27.03 -1.29
N ARG A 32 2.23 26.65 -2.24
CA ARG A 32 3.43 25.83 -1.97
C ARG A 32 4.37 26.49 -0.96
N ASP A 33 4.58 27.79 -1.10
CA ASP A 33 5.57 28.53 -0.32
C ASP A 33 5.10 28.78 1.12
N THR A 34 3.79 28.73 1.38
CA THR A 34 3.21 28.88 2.72
C THR A 34 2.78 27.57 3.35
N LEU A 35 2.82 26.45 2.61
CA LEU A 35 2.36 25.14 3.04
C LEU A 35 3.04 24.69 4.34
N ALA A 36 4.37 24.72 4.40
CA ALA A 36 5.11 24.20 5.56
C ALA A 36 4.79 24.98 6.85
N LEU A 37 4.75 26.32 6.76
CA LEU A 37 4.42 27.18 7.89
C LEU A 37 2.97 26.98 8.34
N ALA A 38 2.03 26.90 7.39
CA ALA A 38 0.62 26.68 7.69
C ALA A 38 0.35 25.30 8.30
N SER A 39 1.03 24.25 7.82
CA SER A 39 0.97 22.91 8.42
C SER A 39 1.48 22.92 9.86
N ALA A 40 2.67 23.49 10.10
CA ALA A 40 3.25 23.56 11.44
C ALA A 40 2.35 24.33 12.42
N GLU A 41 1.73 25.42 11.97
CA GLU A 41 0.77 26.18 12.78
C GLU A 41 -0.50 25.38 13.09
N LEU A 42 -1.09 24.71 12.09
CA LEU A 42 -2.28 23.87 12.31
C LEU A 42 -2.01 22.70 13.24
N GLU A 43 -0.84 22.07 13.13
CA GLU A 43 -0.43 21.00 14.02
C GLU A 43 -0.20 21.51 15.45
N SER A 44 0.42 22.68 15.61
CA SER A 44 0.57 23.34 16.91
C SER A 44 -0.78 23.63 17.55
N ILE A 45 -1.75 24.12 16.77
CA ILE A 45 -3.12 24.33 17.24
C ILE A 45 -3.74 22.98 17.65
N ALA A 46 -3.66 21.96 16.81
CA ALA A 46 -4.29 20.65 17.04
C ALA A 46 -3.76 19.95 18.30
N ARG A 47 -2.46 20.05 18.63
CA ARG A 47 -1.89 19.47 19.86
C ARG A 47 -2.39 20.16 21.12
N ASN A 48 -2.67 21.46 21.06
CA ASN A 48 -2.97 22.30 22.21
C ASN A 48 -4.46 22.69 22.33
N LEU A 49 -5.36 21.92 21.72
CA LEU A 49 -6.80 22.16 21.82
C LEU A 49 -7.30 21.89 23.24
N THR A 50 -8.17 22.78 23.72
CA THR A 50 -9.00 22.55 24.91
C THR A 50 -10.28 21.81 24.54
N VAL A 51 -10.95 21.17 25.51
CA VAL A 51 -12.20 20.41 25.29
C VAL A 51 -13.25 21.23 24.53
N ASP A 52 -13.43 22.50 24.88
CA ASP A 52 -14.43 23.39 24.25
C ASP A 52 -14.08 23.77 22.80
N SER A 53 -12.79 23.68 22.42
CA SER A 53 -12.30 24.06 21.09
C SER A 53 -12.19 22.90 20.10
N ILE A 54 -12.26 21.65 20.57
CA ILE A 54 -12.19 20.45 19.72
C ILE A 54 -13.30 20.42 18.68
N SER A 55 -14.57 20.57 19.08
CA SER A 55 -15.71 20.52 18.16
C SER A 55 -15.64 21.63 17.09
N PRO A 56 -15.41 22.90 17.44
CA PRO A 56 -15.17 23.98 16.49
C PRO A 56 -14.03 23.70 15.50
N PHE A 57 -12.91 23.16 15.96
CA PHE A 57 -11.78 22.79 15.12
C PHE A 57 -12.14 21.66 14.13
N LEU A 58 -12.79 20.59 14.63
CA LEU A 58 -13.26 19.48 13.78
C LEU A 58 -14.29 19.94 12.73
N ASN A 59 -15.13 20.93 13.06
CA ASN A 59 -16.06 21.50 12.09
C ASN A 59 -15.34 22.23 10.96
N CYS A 60 -14.25 22.94 11.23
CA CYS A 60 -13.42 23.53 10.18
C CYS A 60 -12.86 22.46 9.23
N LEU A 61 -12.32 21.36 9.77
CA LEU A 61 -11.78 20.25 8.96
C LEU A 61 -12.87 19.55 8.14
N HIS A 62 -14.02 19.33 8.77
CA HIS A 62 -15.16 18.68 8.14
C HIS A 62 -15.81 19.53 7.04
N ASN A 63 -15.73 20.86 7.11
CA ASN A 63 -16.32 21.74 6.12
C ASN A 63 -15.39 22.01 4.92
N THR A 64 -14.13 21.57 4.97
CA THR A 64 -13.24 21.62 3.80
C THR A 64 -13.86 20.84 2.66
N ASP A 65 -14.06 21.49 1.51
CA ASP A 65 -14.72 20.91 0.35
C ASP A 65 -13.79 19.95 -0.43
N SER A 66 -14.36 19.11 -1.28
CA SER A 66 -13.60 18.23 -2.18
C SER A 66 -12.92 18.97 -3.33
N SER A 67 -13.36 20.19 -3.68
CA SER A 67 -12.68 21.06 -4.65
C SER A 67 -11.40 21.73 -4.12
N ALA A 68 -11.18 21.74 -2.79
CA ALA A 68 -9.94 22.27 -2.21
C ALA A 68 -8.72 21.52 -2.75
N LYS A 69 -7.55 22.18 -2.87
CA LYS A 69 -6.33 21.53 -3.39
C LYS A 69 -5.92 20.32 -2.53
N SER A 70 -5.30 19.31 -3.15
CA SER A 70 -4.93 18.06 -2.49
C SER A 70 -4.15 18.25 -1.16
N PRO A 71 -3.14 19.14 -1.06
CA PRO A 71 -2.42 19.36 0.20
C PRO A 71 -3.33 19.78 1.36
N VAL A 72 -4.37 20.57 1.08
CA VAL A 72 -5.36 21.00 2.09
C VAL A 72 -6.17 19.81 2.58
N ARG A 73 -6.68 18.99 1.64
CA ARG A 73 -7.50 17.80 1.95
C ARG A 73 -6.69 16.76 2.72
N ARG A 74 -5.43 16.55 2.33
CA ARG A 74 -4.48 15.67 3.01
C ARG A 74 -4.20 16.14 4.43
N GLN A 75 -3.89 17.44 4.61
CA GLN A 75 -3.60 17.98 5.94
C GLN A 75 -4.81 17.88 6.87
N CYS A 76 -6.04 18.07 6.37
CA CYS A 76 -7.25 17.88 7.17
C CYS A 76 -7.35 16.47 7.77
N VAL A 77 -6.88 15.44 7.05
CA VAL A 77 -6.86 14.06 7.54
C VAL A 77 -5.70 13.83 8.52
N ILE A 78 -4.50 14.34 8.21
CA ILE A 78 -3.32 14.26 9.10
C ILE A 78 -3.63 14.88 10.48
N LEU A 79 -4.38 15.97 10.52
CA LEU A 79 -4.79 16.59 11.77
C LEU A 79 -5.69 15.66 12.62
N LEU A 80 -6.48 14.76 12.01
CA LEU A 80 -7.25 13.75 12.76
C LEU A 80 -6.32 12.72 13.42
N THR A 81 -5.24 12.30 12.74
CA THR A 81 -4.19 11.45 13.31
C THR A 81 -3.59 12.11 14.55
N LEU A 82 -3.15 13.36 14.40
CA LEU A 82 -2.49 14.11 15.46
C LEU A 82 -3.41 14.38 16.65
N MET A 83 -4.67 14.70 16.38
CA MET A 83 -5.67 14.87 17.43
C MET A 83 -5.87 13.57 18.21
N SER A 84 -5.97 12.43 17.52
CA SER A 84 -6.14 11.12 18.14
C SER A 84 -4.98 10.79 19.08
N GLN A 85 -3.74 11.06 18.65
CA GLN A 85 -2.53 10.88 19.46
C GLN A 85 -2.47 11.84 20.66
N SER A 86 -2.88 13.09 20.49
CA SER A 86 -2.73 14.13 21.53
C SER A 86 -3.83 14.08 22.59
N HIS A 87 -5.06 13.76 22.19
CA HIS A 87 -6.25 13.88 23.04
C HIS A 87 -6.90 12.54 23.39
N GLY A 88 -6.61 11.48 22.62
CA GLY A 88 -7.13 10.12 22.80
C GLY A 88 -8.61 10.08 23.15
N ASN A 89 -8.91 9.49 24.31
CA ASN A 89 -10.27 9.27 24.78
C ASN A 89 -11.11 10.54 25.04
N VAL A 90 -10.51 11.74 25.10
CA VAL A 90 -11.28 13.00 25.13
C VAL A 90 -12.10 13.17 23.85
N LEU A 91 -11.68 12.57 22.73
CA LEU A 91 -12.35 12.66 21.43
C LEU A 91 -13.56 11.71 21.29
N SER A 92 -13.84 10.87 22.28
CA SER A 92 -14.93 9.87 22.22
C SER A 92 -16.28 10.47 21.77
N PRO A 93 -16.74 11.64 22.28
CA PRO A 93 -18.00 12.25 21.85
C PRO A 93 -17.98 12.76 20.40
N HIS A 94 -16.79 12.91 19.80
CA HIS A 94 -16.58 13.45 18.47
C HIS A 94 -16.20 12.39 17.43
N LEU A 95 -16.06 11.12 17.84
CA LEU A 95 -15.61 10.02 17.00
C LEU A 95 -16.47 9.86 15.73
N SER A 96 -17.80 9.95 15.86
CA SER A 96 -18.72 9.88 14.72
C SER A 96 -18.46 10.97 13.66
N LYS A 97 -18.14 12.19 14.09
CA LYS A 97 -17.79 13.31 13.21
C LYS A 97 -16.45 13.09 12.51
N MET A 98 -15.47 12.55 13.23
CA MET A 98 -14.16 12.20 12.67
C MET A 98 -14.30 11.10 11.60
N ILE A 99 -15.08 10.06 11.88
CA ILE A 99 -15.40 8.97 10.93
C ILE A 99 -16.10 9.54 9.69
N SER A 100 -17.06 10.44 9.86
CA SER A 100 -17.74 11.09 8.73
C SER A 100 -16.79 11.91 7.85
N THR A 101 -15.81 12.59 8.45
CA THR A 101 -14.75 13.29 7.71
C THR A 101 -13.86 12.31 6.93
N LEU A 102 -13.47 11.19 7.54
CA LEU A 102 -12.71 10.12 6.86
C LEU A 102 -13.50 9.53 5.70
N ALA A 103 -14.75 9.14 5.93
CA ALA A 103 -15.64 8.54 4.93
C ALA A 103 -15.68 9.36 3.62
N ARG A 104 -15.71 10.69 3.72
CA ARG A 104 -15.69 11.57 2.54
C ARG A 104 -14.34 11.55 1.81
N ARG A 105 -13.24 11.35 2.53
CA ARG A 105 -11.87 11.36 2.01
C ARG A 105 -11.42 9.99 1.48
N LEU A 106 -12.13 8.92 1.79
CA LEU A 106 -11.89 7.61 1.17
C LEU A 106 -12.19 7.57 -0.34
N ARG A 107 -13.06 8.48 -0.82
CA ARG A 107 -13.36 8.67 -2.25
C ARG A 107 -12.46 9.68 -2.94
N ASP A 108 -11.44 10.19 -2.25
CA ASP A 108 -10.59 11.24 -2.80
C ASP A 108 -9.79 10.72 -4.00
N HIS A 109 -9.67 11.53 -5.06
CA HIS A 109 -8.90 11.14 -6.25
C HIS A 109 -7.41 10.95 -5.95
N ASP A 110 -6.88 11.73 -5.00
CA ASP A 110 -5.48 11.65 -4.62
C ASP A 110 -5.24 10.46 -3.67
N SER A 111 -4.37 9.54 -4.09
CA SER A 111 -4.02 8.36 -3.29
C SER A 111 -3.30 8.71 -1.99
N ALA A 112 -2.57 9.84 -1.92
CA ALA A 112 -1.93 10.29 -0.70
C ALA A 112 -2.95 10.72 0.37
N VAL A 113 -4.10 11.27 -0.05
CA VAL A 113 -5.22 11.58 0.87
C VAL A 113 -5.85 10.28 1.38
N ARG A 114 -6.09 9.31 0.50
CA ARG A 114 -6.63 7.99 0.89
C ARG A 114 -5.67 7.25 1.84
N SER A 115 -4.36 7.34 1.60
CA SER A 115 -3.33 6.76 2.48
C SER A 115 -3.32 7.42 3.86
N ALA A 116 -3.43 8.75 3.93
CA ALA A 116 -3.55 9.46 5.20
C ALA A 116 -4.81 9.03 6.00
N CYS A 117 -5.88 8.61 5.32
CA CYS A 117 -7.08 8.09 6.01
C CYS A 117 -6.80 6.80 6.75
N VAL A 118 -5.92 5.94 6.21
CA VAL A 118 -5.49 4.70 6.87
C VAL A 118 -4.75 5.05 8.16
N GLU A 119 -3.76 5.93 8.09
CA GLU A 119 -2.99 6.39 9.25
C GLU A 119 -3.86 7.04 10.34
N ALA A 120 -4.80 7.91 9.93
CA ALA A 120 -5.76 8.51 10.85
C ALA A 120 -6.65 7.45 11.51
N THR A 121 -7.10 6.45 10.75
CA THR A 121 -7.93 5.36 11.29
C THR A 121 -7.14 4.51 12.29
N THR A 122 -5.87 4.21 12.00
CA THR A 122 -4.95 3.53 12.94
C THR A 122 -4.87 4.28 14.26
N ALA A 123 -4.60 5.59 14.22
CA ALA A 123 -4.47 6.41 15.42
C ALA A 123 -5.80 6.56 16.18
N MET A 124 -6.93 6.65 15.48
CA MET A 124 -8.25 6.68 16.11
C MET A 124 -8.52 5.36 16.85
N SER A 125 -8.20 4.22 16.23
CA SER A 125 -8.40 2.89 16.81
C SER A 125 -7.51 2.65 18.04
N SER A 126 -6.26 3.09 18.00
CA SER A 126 -5.30 2.87 19.09
C SER A 126 -5.52 3.80 20.29
N HIS A 127 -6.01 5.02 20.08
CA HIS A 127 -6.08 6.05 21.12
C HIS A 127 -7.49 6.42 21.61
N ILE A 128 -8.54 6.16 20.81
CA ILE A 128 -9.94 6.47 21.16
C ILE A 128 -10.68 5.18 21.51
N THR A 129 -10.30 4.59 22.65
CA THR A 129 -10.66 3.24 23.06
C THR A 129 -11.87 3.13 23.99
N LYS A 130 -12.40 4.24 24.50
CA LYS A 130 -13.59 4.24 25.37
C LYS A 130 -14.87 3.78 24.67
N PRO A 131 -15.17 4.22 23.43
CA PRO A 131 -16.31 3.67 22.68
C PRO A 131 -16.03 2.23 22.25
N PRO A 132 -17.05 1.38 22.12
CA PRO A 132 -16.89 0.07 21.50
C PRO A 132 -16.27 0.19 20.10
N PHE A 133 -15.38 -0.74 19.75
CA PHE A 133 -14.70 -0.76 18.44
C PHE A 133 -15.69 -0.72 17.26
N SER A 134 -16.88 -1.29 17.44
CA SER A 134 -17.98 -1.28 16.49
C SER A 134 -18.49 0.11 16.10
N VAL A 135 -18.23 1.14 16.90
CA VAL A 135 -18.51 2.55 16.53
C VAL A 135 -17.63 2.97 15.34
N LEU A 136 -16.38 2.48 15.29
CA LEU A 136 -15.44 2.74 14.20
C LEU A 136 -15.60 1.73 13.05
N SER A 137 -15.74 0.44 13.36
CA SER A 137 -15.71 -0.60 12.33
C SER A 137 -17.01 -0.75 11.54
N LYS A 138 -18.19 -0.54 12.14
CA LYS A 138 -19.48 -0.69 11.41
C LYS A 138 -19.59 0.24 10.21
N PRO A 139 -19.33 1.56 10.30
CA PRO A 139 -19.38 2.44 9.13
C PRO A 139 -18.40 2.04 8.02
N LEU A 140 -17.21 1.53 8.36
CA LEU A 140 -16.23 1.05 7.38
C LEU A 140 -16.69 -0.24 6.69
N ILE A 141 -17.28 -1.18 7.45
CA ILE A 141 -17.86 -2.41 6.91
C ILE A 141 -19.04 -2.08 5.98
N GLU A 142 -19.93 -1.19 6.39
CA GLU A 142 -21.05 -0.74 5.55
C GLU A 142 -20.57 -0.10 4.26
N MET A 143 -19.57 0.78 4.33
CA MET A 143 -18.96 1.38 3.16
C MET A 143 -18.35 0.32 2.22
N LEU A 144 -17.66 -0.67 2.76
CA LEU A 144 -17.08 -1.76 1.97
C LEU A 144 -18.14 -2.61 1.25
N VAL A 145 -19.29 -2.84 1.87
CA VAL A 145 -20.35 -3.73 1.35
C VAL A 145 -21.32 -3.01 0.42
N VAL A 146 -21.64 -1.75 0.69
CA VAL A 146 -22.74 -1.02 0.02
C VAL A 146 -22.23 -0.14 -1.13
N GLU A 147 -21.05 0.47 -0.99
CA GLU A 147 -20.53 1.38 -2.01
C GLU A 147 -20.25 0.68 -3.33
N GLN A 148 -20.37 1.41 -4.43
CA GLN A 148 -20.03 0.94 -5.78
C GLN A 148 -18.68 1.50 -6.27
N ASP A 149 -18.19 2.58 -5.66
CA ASP A 149 -16.91 3.17 -6.01
C ASP A 149 -15.74 2.30 -5.50
N VAL A 150 -14.90 1.86 -6.42
CA VAL A 150 -13.79 0.93 -6.12
C VAL A 150 -12.76 1.59 -5.20
N ASN A 151 -12.49 2.88 -5.33
CA ASN A 151 -11.53 3.56 -4.46
C ASN A 151 -12.06 3.66 -3.02
N SER A 152 -13.37 3.94 -2.87
CA SER A 152 -14.07 3.94 -1.59
C SER A 152 -14.02 2.56 -0.94
N GLN A 153 -14.28 1.49 -1.69
CA GLN A 153 -14.21 0.12 -1.20
C GLN A 153 -12.79 -0.25 -0.75
N ILE A 154 -11.78 0.03 -1.57
CA ILE A 154 -10.37 -0.23 -1.24
C ILE A 154 -9.97 0.57 0.01
N GLY A 155 -10.28 1.87 0.04
CA GLY A 155 -9.97 2.73 1.18
C GLY A 155 -10.63 2.26 2.47
N ALA A 156 -11.92 1.91 2.41
CA ALA A 156 -12.67 1.39 3.57
C ALA A 156 -12.07 0.07 4.08
N ALA A 157 -11.72 -0.84 3.17
CA ALA A 157 -11.07 -2.11 3.53
C ALA A 157 -9.68 -1.88 4.16
N MET A 158 -8.86 -0.99 3.60
CA MET A 158 -7.54 -0.67 4.17
C MET A 158 -7.66 0.00 5.55
N CYS A 159 -8.57 0.95 5.72
CA CYS A 159 -8.86 1.56 7.01
C CYS A 159 -9.37 0.54 8.02
N LEU A 160 -10.26 -0.37 7.63
CA LEU A 160 -10.78 -1.41 8.51
C LEU A 160 -9.68 -2.39 8.94
N SER A 161 -8.84 -2.83 8.01
CA SER A 161 -7.68 -3.69 8.28
C SER A 161 -6.73 -3.03 9.29
N ALA A 162 -6.37 -1.76 9.07
CA ALA A 162 -5.52 -1.00 9.98
C ALA A 162 -6.17 -0.74 11.34
N ALA A 163 -7.50 -0.50 11.37
CA ALA A 163 -8.25 -0.33 12.61
C ALA A 163 -8.20 -1.60 13.47
N ILE A 164 -8.42 -2.77 12.86
CA ILE A 164 -8.41 -4.07 13.54
C ILE A 164 -7.03 -4.36 14.14
N GLU A 165 -5.97 -4.11 13.38
CA GLU A 165 -4.59 -4.37 13.84
C GLU A 165 -4.12 -3.41 14.93
N ALA A 166 -4.67 -2.19 14.98
CA ALA A 166 -4.31 -1.18 15.97
C ALA A 166 -5.20 -1.16 17.22
N ALA A 167 -6.35 -1.85 17.19
CA ALA A 167 -7.30 -1.86 18.29
C ALA A 167 -6.78 -2.71 19.47
N PRO A 168 -6.77 -2.19 20.71
CA PRO A 168 -6.46 -2.99 21.89
C PRO A 168 -7.50 -4.09 22.16
N ASP A 169 -8.77 -3.86 21.80
CA ASP A 169 -9.87 -4.81 21.90
C ASP A 169 -10.74 -4.76 20.61
N PRO A 170 -10.41 -5.57 19.58
CA PRO A 170 -11.06 -5.52 18.26
C PRO A 170 -12.46 -6.20 18.20
N GLU A 171 -13.06 -6.59 19.33
CA GLU A 171 -14.38 -7.28 19.36
C GLU A 171 -14.44 -8.49 18.40
N THR A 172 -13.52 -9.45 18.56
CA THR A 172 -13.28 -10.59 17.65
C THR A 172 -14.54 -11.36 17.25
N GLU A 173 -15.47 -11.57 18.17
CA GLU A 173 -16.76 -12.24 17.92
C GLU A 173 -17.65 -11.47 16.94
N GLN A 174 -17.61 -10.13 16.95
CA GLN A 174 -18.35 -9.33 15.97
C GLN A 174 -17.68 -9.37 14.60
N LEU A 175 -16.35 -9.32 14.56
CA LEU A 175 -15.58 -9.44 13.32
C LEU A 175 -15.82 -10.80 12.65
N LYS A 176 -15.88 -11.88 13.43
CA LYS A 176 -16.21 -13.23 12.96
C LYS A 176 -17.55 -13.28 12.23
N LYS A 177 -18.57 -12.57 12.73
CA LYS A 177 -19.91 -12.49 12.10
C LYS A 177 -19.90 -11.76 10.75
N VAL A 178 -18.88 -10.95 10.48
CA VAL A 178 -18.73 -10.19 9.23
C VAL A 178 -18.03 -11.03 8.15
N LEU A 179 -17.20 -12.00 8.52
CA LEU A 179 -16.43 -12.85 7.60
C LEU A 179 -17.26 -13.51 6.49
N PRO A 180 -18.47 -14.08 6.72
CA PRO A 180 -19.27 -14.64 5.64
C PRO A 180 -19.68 -13.62 4.58
N LYS A 181 -19.89 -12.35 4.96
CA LYS A 181 -20.20 -11.26 4.03
C LYS A 181 -18.96 -10.92 3.19
N LEU A 182 -17.80 -10.81 3.82
CA LEU A 182 -16.52 -10.57 3.12
C LEU A 182 -16.17 -11.73 2.17
N GLY A 183 -16.42 -12.96 2.59
CA GLY A 183 -16.27 -14.17 1.78
C GLY A 183 -17.12 -14.16 0.51
N LYS A 184 -18.32 -13.59 0.57
CA LYS A 184 -19.16 -13.39 -0.64
C LYS A 184 -18.54 -12.35 -1.59
N LEU A 185 -17.95 -11.28 -1.06
CA LEU A 185 -17.30 -10.25 -1.88
C LEU A 185 -16.09 -10.80 -2.64
N VAL A 186 -15.19 -11.54 -1.98
CA VAL A 186 -13.97 -12.07 -2.63
C VAL A 186 -14.26 -13.13 -3.69
N ARG A 187 -15.33 -13.91 -3.51
CA ARG A 187 -15.79 -14.91 -4.49
C ARG A 187 -16.60 -14.32 -5.66
N SER A 188 -16.94 -13.03 -5.60
CA SER A 188 -17.69 -12.38 -6.68
C SER A 188 -16.76 -11.92 -7.78
N GLU A 189 -16.94 -12.43 -9.00
CA GLU A 189 -16.13 -12.03 -10.17
C GLU A 189 -16.28 -10.56 -10.55
N SER A 190 -17.43 -9.95 -10.27
CA SER A 190 -17.67 -8.53 -10.54
C SER A 190 -17.00 -7.58 -9.52
N PHE A 191 -16.58 -8.10 -8.37
CA PHE A 191 -16.04 -7.29 -7.30
C PHE A 191 -14.55 -7.01 -7.54
N LYS A 192 -14.17 -5.73 -7.62
CA LYS A 192 -12.81 -5.32 -8.04
C LYS A 192 -11.84 -5.13 -6.88
N ALA A 193 -12.31 -4.92 -5.65
CA ALA A 193 -11.47 -4.67 -4.49
C ALA A 193 -11.05 -5.96 -3.74
N LYS A 194 -10.96 -7.12 -4.42
CA LYS A 194 -10.68 -8.43 -3.82
C LYS A 194 -9.42 -8.41 -2.95
N ALA A 195 -8.33 -7.83 -3.46
CA ALA A 195 -7.06 -7.70 -2.73
C ALA A 195 -7.22 -7.01 -1.36
N ALA A 196 -7.98 -5.91 -1.31
CA ALA A 196 -8.19 -5.17 -0.07
C ALA A 196 -9.05 -5.96 0.93
N VAL A 197 -10.05 -6.70 0.45
CA VAL A 197 -10.88 -7.56 1.31
C VAL A 197 -10.11 -8.75 1.86
N PHE A 198 -9.21 -9.37 1.09
CA PHE A 198 -8.27 -10.36 1.62
C PHE A 198 -7.41 -9.78 2.74
N GLY A 199 -6.96 -8.53 2.60
CA GLY A 199 -6.28 -7.80 3.68
C GLY A 199 -7.10 -7.74 4.97
N VAL A 200 -8.39 -7.38 4.87
CA VAL A 200 -9.32 -7.36 6.03
C VAL A 200 -9.47 -8.74 6.64
N ILE A 201 -9.74 -9.77 5.85
CA ILE A 201 -9.90 -11.14 6.37
C ILE A 201 -8.62 -11.61 7.07
N GLY A 202 -7.46 -11.29 6.48
CA GLY A 202 -6.16 -11.53 7.11
C GLY A 202 -6.01 -10.83 8.45
N SER A 203 -6.36 -9.54 8.55
CA SER A 203 -6.32 -8.80 9.82
C SER A 203 -7.27 -9.38 10.88
N VAL A 204 -8.48 -9.82 10.47
CA VAL A 204 -9.40 -10.53 11.37
C VAL A 204 -8.79 -11.84 11.85
N ALA A 205 -8.10 -12.58 10.98
CA ALA A 205 -7.38 -13.79 11.39
C ALA A 205 -6.26 -13.49 12.38
N SER A 206 -5.47 -12.45 12.15
CA SER A 206 -4.36 -12.06 13.04
C SER A 206 -4.80 -11.73 14.48
N VAL A 207 -6.03 -11.27 14.68
CA VAL A 207 -6.59 -11.01 16.01
C VAL A 207 -7.39 -12.20 16.58
N GLY A 208 -7.30 -13.39 15.95
CA GLY A 208 -8.00 -14.60 16.40
C GLY A 208 -9.49 -14.65 16.05
N GLY A 209 -9.99 -13.74 15.20
CA GLY A 209 -11.40 -13.70 14.79
C GLY A 209 -11.77 -14.75 13.73
N ALA A 210 -10.78 -15.45 13.16
CA ALA A 210 -10.99 -16.46 12.11
C ALA A 210 -10.87 -17.92 12.60
N GLY A 211 -10.51 -18.14 13.88
CA GLY A 211 -10.26 -19.45 14.50
C GLY A 211 -11.49 -20.31 14.70
N SER A 212 -12.19 -20.63 13.62
CA SER A 212 -13.25 -21.62 13.62
C SER A 212 -13.17 -22.44 12.35
N LYS A 213 -13.32 -23.76 12.50
CA LYS A 213 -13.31 -24.72 11.39
C LYS A 213 -14.23 -24.28 10.24
N GLY A 214 -15.47 -23.92 10.56
CA GLY A 214 -16.43 -23.45 9.55
C GLY A 214 -16.03 -22.18 8.80
N VAL A 215 -15.14 -21.32 9.34
CA VAL A 215 -14.57 -20.19 8.60
C VAL A 215 -13.42 -20.65 7.70
N LEU A 216 -12.51 -21.45 8.24
CA LEU A 216 -11.33 -21.94 7.50
C LEU A 216 -11.73 -22.84 6.32
N ASP A 217 -12.78 -23.66 6.49
CA ASP A 217 -13.31 -24.57 5.46
C ASP A 217 -13.66 -23.88 4.14
N TRP A 218 -14.15 -22.64 4.19
CA TRP A 218 -14.42 -21.88 2.97
C TRP A 218 -13.30 -20.89 2.64
N PHE A 219 -12.61 -20.35 3.64
CA PHE A 219 -11.63 -19.29 3.43
C PHE A 219 -10.35 -19.83 2.80
N VAL A 220 -9.80 -20.93 3.32
CA VAL A 220 -8.52 -21.46 2.85
C VAL A 220 -8.60 -21.89 1.39
N PRO A 221 -9.60 -22.69 0.94
CA PRO A 221 -9.74 -23.01 -0.48
C PRO A 221 -9.90 -21.77 -1.37
N CYS A 222 -10.69 -20.79 -0.93
CA CYS A 222 -10.91 -19.54 -1.67
C CYS A 222 -9.62 -18.72 -1.83
N ALA A 223 -8.81 -18.62 -0.78
CA ALA A 223 -7.53 -17.92 -0.82
C ALA A 223 -6.51 -18.68 -1.69
N VAL A 224 -6.47 -20.01 -1.58
CA VAL A 224 -5.61 -20.89 -2.40
C VAL A 224 -5.95 -20.76 -3.90
N GLU A 225 -7.23 -20.76 -4.26
CA GLU A 225 -7.69 -20.51 -5.63
C GLU A 225 -7.26 -19.11 -6.11
N SER A 226 -7.38 -18.10 -5.25
CA SER A 226 -7.02 -16.71 -5.56
C SER A 226 -5.52 -16.49 -5.80
N LEU A 227 -4.66 -17.44 -5.41
CA LEU A 227 -3.23 -17.45 -5.82
C LEU A 227 -3.06 -17.63 -7.34
N GLY A 228 -4.09 -18.09 -8.05
CA GLY A 228 -4.16 -18.18 -9.49
C GLY A 228 -4.75 -16.95 -10.21
N SER A 229 -5.16 -15.91 -9.47
CA SER A 229 -5.80 -14.72 -10.05
C SER A 229 -4.91 -13.99 -11.06
N GLU A 230 -5.49 -13.37 -12.09
CA GLU A 230 -4.77 -12.51 -13.04
C GLU A 230 -4.23 -11.24 -12.35
N ASP A 231 -4.97 -10.71 -11.38
CA ASP A 231 -4.57 -9.53 -10.62
C ASP A 231 -3.47 -9.87 -9.60
N TRP A 232 -2.30 -9.25 -9.77
CA TRP A 232 -1.15 -9.49 -8.89
C TRP A 232 -1.41 -9.05 -7.45
N GLY A 233 -2.24 -8.01 -7.26
CA GLY A 233 -2.61 -7.52 -5.93
C GLY A 233 -3.41 -8.57 -5.15
N THR A 234 -4.36 -9.21 -5.82
CA THR A 234 -5.16 -10.30 -5.27
C THR A 234 -4.31 -11.51 -4.93
N ARG A 235 -3.37 -11.91 -5.81
CA ARG A 235 -2.41 -12.99 -5.50
C ARG A 235 -1.57 -12.69 -4.27
N LYS A 236 -1.02 -11.47 -4.18
CA LYS A 236 -0.24 -11.02 -3.00
C LYS A 236 -1.09 -11.11 -1.73
N ALA A 237 -2.27 -10.49 -1.75
CA ALA A 237 -3.12 -10.38 -0.58
C ALA A 237 -3.67 -11.74 -0.11
N ALA A 238 -4.00 -12.64 -1.03
CA ALA A 238 -4.42 -14.00 -0.71
C ALA A 238 -3.29 -14.80 -0.05
N ALA A 239 -2.06 -14.71 -0.58
CA ALA A 239 -0.89 -15.34 0.04
C ALA A 239 -0.62 -14.79 1.45
N GLU A 240 -0.65 -13.47 1.59
CA GLU A 240 -0.45 -12.79 2.87
C GLU A 240 -1.51 -13.18 3.90
N ALA A 241 -2.78 -13.28 3.49
CA ALA A 241 -3.87 -13.70 4.36
C ALA A 241 -3.75 -15.18 4.78
N LEU A 242 -3.29 -16.07 3.88
CA LEU A 242 -2.94 -17.45 4.24
C LEU A 242 -1.80 -17.49 5.27
N GLY A 243 -0.77 -16.64 5.12
CA GLY A 243 0.31 -16.53 6.10
C GLY A 243 -0.19 -16.06 7.48
N LYS A 244 -1.11 -15.09 7.51
CA LYS A 244 -1.76 -14.63 8.76
C LYS A 244 -2.57 -15.74 9.44
N VAL A 245 -3.27 -16.57 8.67
CA VAL A 245 -3.96 -17.76 9.22
C VAL A 245 -2.97 -18.77 9.81
N ALA A 246 -1.87 -19.10 9.11
CA ALA A 246 -0.87 -20.03 9.62
C ALA A 246 -0.28 -19.59 10.97
N MET A 247 -0.08 -18.28 11.16
CA MET A 247 0.45 -17.73 12.42
C MET A 247 -0.59 -17.75 13.55
N ALA A 248 -1.85 -17.45 13.24
CA ALA A 248 -2.90 -17.29 14.24
C ALA A 248 -3.49 -18.64 14.70
N GLU A 249 -3.68 -19.59 13.78
CA GLU A 249 -4.54 -20.76 13.98
C GLU A 249 -3.77 -22.08 13.92
N LYS A 250 -2.74 -22.28 14.76
CA LYS A 250 -1.81 -23.42 14.65
C LYS A 250 -2.49 -24.79 14.59
N GLU A 251 -3.41 -25.08 15.51
CA GLU A 251 -4.08 -26.39 15.62
C GLU A 251 -5.02 -26.66 14.44
N LEU A 252 -5.90 -25.71 14.11
CA LEU A 252 -6.85 -25.85 13.00
C LEU A 252 -6.18 -25.75 11.63
N ALA A 253 -5.07 -25.00 11.52
CA ALA A 253 -4.31 -24.88 10.28
C ALA A 253 -3.68 -26.21 9.85
N ALA A 254 -3.40 -27.12 10.79
CA ALA A 254 -2.79 -28.40 10.50
C ALA A 254 -3.60 -29.22 9.46
N GLU A 255 -4.93 -29.13 9.48
CA GLU A 255 -5.83 -29.78 8.51
C GLU A 255 -5.61 -29.28 7.07
N TYR A 256 -5.16 -28.05 6.89
CA TYR A 256 -5.00 -27.41 5.58
C TYR A 256 -3.54 -27.32 5.12
N LYS A 257 -2.59 -27.75 5.97
CA LYS A 257 -1.14 -27.61 5.73
C LYS A 257 -0.71 -28.16 4.38
N ALA A 258 -1.12 -29.38 4.06
CA ALA A 258 -0.72 -30.05 2.80
C ALA A 258 -1.14 -29.23 1.57
N ALA A 259 -2.41 -28.80 1.51
CA ALA A 259 -2.94 -28.04 0.39
C ALA A 259 -2.24 -26.67 0.22
N CYS A 260 -2.02 -25.96 1.32
CA CYS A 260 -1.35 -24.67 1.33
C CYS A 260 0.12 -24.79 0.90
N VAL A 261 0.88 -25.71 1.49
CA VAL A 261 2.31 -25.92 1.17
C VAL A 261 2.50 -26.31 -0.30
N THR A 262 1.70 -27.25 -0.81
CA THR A 262 1.77 -27.67 -2.21
C THR A 262 1.47 -26.50 -3.15
N THR A 263 0.38 -25.77 -2.92
CA THR A 263 -0.02 -24.69 -3.84
C THR A 263 0.92 -23.50 -3.78
N LEU A 264 1.31 -23.04 -2.58
CA LEU A 264 2.30 -21.97 -2.42
C LEU A 264 3.65 -22.37 -3.02
N GLY A 265 4.08 -23.63 -2.85
CA GLY A 265 5.27 -24.19 -3.49
C GLY A 265 5.23 -24.13 -5.02
N ASN A 266 4.08 -24.46 -5.62
CA ASN A 266 3.88 -24.37 -7.06
C ASN A 266 3.80 -22.92 -7.59
N LYS A 267 3.41 -21.96 -6.75
CA LYS A 267 3.23 -20.55 -7.11
C LYS A 267 4.38 -19.63 -6.67
N ARG A 268 5.42 -20.16 -6.02
CA ARG A 268 6.55 -19.38 -5.45
C ARG A 268 7.37 -18.58 -6.48
N PHE A 269 7.27 -18.94 -7.76
CA PHE A 269 7.95 -18.29 -8.88
C PHE A 269 7.05 -17.33 -9.66
N ASP A 270 6.28 -16.50 -8.96
CA ASP A 270 5.47 -15.44 -9.57
C ASP A 270 6.30 -14.46 -10.43
N LYS A 271 5.68 -13.89 -11.46
CA LYS A 271 6.33 -12.88 -12.32
C LYS A 271 6.67 -11.59 -11.57
N VAL A 272 5.89 -11.24 -10.56
CA VAL A 272 6.02 -9.98 -9.80
C VAL A 272 6.86 -10.23 -8.54
N LYS A 273 7.91 -9.42 -8.32
CA LYS A 273 8.86 -9.58 -7.19
C LYS A 273 8.17 -9.58 -5.83
N ILE A 274 7.33 -8.59 -5.54
CA ILE A 274 6.64 -8.50 -4.24
C ILE A 274 5.69 -9.69 -3.98
N VAL A 275 5.10 -10.25 -5.04
CA VAL A 275 4.26 -11.45 -4.94
C VAL A 275 5.13 -12.66 -4.61
N ARG A 276 6.29 -12.84 -5.27
CA ARG A 276 7.24 -13.91 -4.94
C ARG A 276 7.67 -13.86 -3.49
N GLU A 277 8.09 -12.68 -3.02
CA GLU A 277 8.53 -12.50 -1.63
C GLU A 277 7.42 -12.88 -0.64
N THR A 278 6.19 -12.43 -0.91
CA THR A 278 5.01 -12.74 -0.09
C THR A 278 4.66 -14.24 -0.12
N MET A 279 4.72 -14.88 -1.30
CA MET A 279 4.46 -16.32 -1.48
C MET A 279 5.48 -17.16 -0.72
N ASN A 280 6.78 -16.85 -0.83
CA ASN A 280 7.83 -17.59 -0.14
C ASN A 280 7.73 -17.39 1.38
N ARG A 281 7.53 -16.16 1.86
CA ARG A 281 7.30 -15.90 3.29
C ARG A 281 6.12 -16.69 3.83
N SER A 282 5.01 -16.70 3.09
CA SER A 282 3.80 -17.44 3.51
C SER A 282 4.02 -18.95 3.47
N LEU A 283 4.73 -19.45 2.45
CA LEU A 283 5.11 -20.86 2.34
C LEU A 283 5.92 -21.32 3.55
N ASP A 284 6.89 -20.51 4.00
CA ASP A 284 7.72 -20.85 5.15
C ASP A 284 6.90 -20.90 6.44
N LEU A 285 6.01 -19.91 6.65
CA LEU A 285 5.05 -19.95 7.77
C LEU A 285 4.19 -21.22 7.78
N TRP A 286 3.76 -21.70 6.60
CA TRP A 286 2.96 -22.93 6.49
C TRP A 286 3.77 -24.22 6.69
N LYS A 287 5.08 -24.22 6.41
CA LYS A 287 5.95 -25.37 6.74
C LYS A 287 6.10 -25.54 8.25
N ASP A 288 6.13 -24.42 8.98
CA ASP A 288 6.31 -24.37 10.44
C ASP A 288 5.04 -24.74 11.23
N VAL A 289 3.86 -24.81 10.58
CA VAL A 289 2.63 -25.30 11.21
C VAL A 289 2.81 -26.75 11.65
N PRO A 290 2.55 -27.13 12.92
CA PRO A 290 2.63 -28.52 13.36
C PRO A 290 1.75 -29.42 12.49
N GLY A 291 2.28 -30.56 12.05
CA GLY A 291 1.48 -31.53 11.29
C GLY A 291 0.54 -32.28 12.21
N VAL A 292 -0.66 -32.61 11.73
CA VAL A 292 -1.38 -33.77 12.27
C VAL A 292 -0.52 -34.98 11.88
N CYS A 293 0.17 -35.59 12.84
CA CYS A 293 0.67 -36.94 12.64
C CYS A 293 -0.55 -37.82 12.38
N GLU A 294 -0.78 -38.21 11.13
CA GLU A 294 -1.46 -39.48 10.90
C GLU A 294 -0.50 -40.57 11.39
N GLU A 295 -0.63 -40.96 12.66
CA GLU A 295 -0.18 -42.27 13.11
C GLU A 295 -1.04 -43.33 12.41
N VAL A 296 -0.70 -43.65 11.17
CA VAL A 296 -0.90 -45.00 10.67
C VAL A 296 0.31 -45.79 11.12
N SER A 297 0.09 -46.56 12.17
CA SER A 297 1.02 -47.50 12.76
C SER A 297 1.58 -48.44 11.69
N THR A 298 2.89 -48.34 11.41
CA THR A 298 3.66 -49.54 11.08
C THR A 298 4.46 -49.89 12.31
N THR A 299 3.94 -50.86 13.05
CA THR A 299 4.68 -51.63 14.05
C THR A 299 5.92 -52.22 13.39
N SER A 300 7.04 -51.54 13.49
CA SER A 300 8.35 -52.12 13.20
C SER A 300 8.79 -52.84 14.47
N GLN A 301 8.56 -54.15 14.49
CA GLN A 301 9.10 -55.04 15.51
C GLN A 301 10.61 -54.88 15.57
N SER A 302 11.06 -54.48 16.75
CA SER A 302 12.43 -54.63 17.22
C SER A 302 12.74 -56.12 17.31
N ASP A 303 13.79 -56.58 16.67
CA ASP A 303 14.56 -57.72 17.15
C ASP A 303 16.05 -57.43 17.04
N SER A 304 16.68 -57.46 18.20
CA SER A 304 18.10 -57.36 18.47
C SER A 304 18.86 -58.63 18.06
N SER A 305 20.12 -58.52 17.65
CA SER A 305 21.24 -59.24 18.29
C SER A 305 22.60 -58.95 17.63
N SER A 306 23.65 -59.18 18.42
CA SER A 306 25.05 -58.76 18.30
C SER A 306 26.02 -59.94 18.01
N ILE A 307 27.29 -59.61 17.66
CA ILE A 307 28.54 -60.45 17.72
C ILE A 307 28.68 -61.45 16.55
N ASP A 308 29.84 -61.80 15.95
CA ASP A 308 31.24 -61.35 15.78
C ASP A 308 31.88 -62.31 14.73
N ASN A 309 32.90 -61.82 14.01
CA ASN A 309 34.01 -62.48 13.30
C ASN A 309 33.87 -63.75 12.41
N GLY A 310 34.59 -63.72 11.27
CA GLY A 310 35.02 -64.95 10.57
C GLY A 310 35.49 -64.82 9.11
N SER A 311 36.72 -64.33 8.93
CA SER A 311 37.70 -64.52 7.83
C SER A 311 37.45 -65.61 6.73
N VAL A 312 37.80 -65.29 5.46
CA VAL A 312 38.84 -65.95 4.60
C VAL A 312 38.55 -65.79 3.08
N GLY A 313 39.51 -65.17 2.37
CA GLY A 313 40.00 -65.51 1.01
C GLY A 313 39.19 -65.06 -0.23
N CYS A 314 39.74 -64.79 -1.42
CA CYS A 314 41.10 -64.52 -1.93
C CYS A 314 40.92 -63.94 -3.37
N PHE A 315 41.91 -63.17 -3.84
CA PHE A 315 42.03 -62.47 -5.14
C PHE A 315 41.96 -63.42 -6.38
N THR A 316 41.59 -63.03 -7.62
CA THR A 316 42.42 -62.25 -8.57
C THR A 316 41.72 -62.04 -9.95
N SER A 317 41.76 -60.80 -10.44
CA SER A 317 42.16 -60.27 -11.76
C SER A 317 42.06 -61.03 -13.12
N VAL A 318 41.49 -60.26 -14.07
CA VAL A 318 41.97 -59.94 -15.44
C VAL A 318 41.66 -60.89 -16.61
N THR A 319 40.97 -60.35 -17.61
CA THR A 319 41.48 -60.28 -19.01
C THR A 319 40.73 -59.20 -19.81
N LYS A 320 41.53 -58.30 -20.41
CA LYS A 320 41.17 -57.26 -21.39
C LYS A 320 40.93 -57.88 -22.77
N SER A 321 40.23 -57.15 -23.67
CA SER A 321 40.77 -56.68 -24.98
C SER A 321 39.64 -56.18 -25.92
N MET A 322 39.61 -54.86 -26.22
CA MET A 322 39.78 -54.21 -27.55
C MET A 322 38.55 -54.27 -28.48
N ASN A 323 38.11 -53.26 -29.24
CA ASN A 323 38.53 -51.92 -29.67
C ASN A 323 37.26 -51.20 -30.22
N ASP A 324 36.97 -49.92 -29.94
CA ASP A 324 37.47 -48.66 -30.56
C ASP A 324 36.66 -48.18 -31.79
N VAL A 325 36.61 -46.85 -31.94
CA VAL A 325 36.13 -45.98 -33.04
C VAL A 325 34.61 -45.68 -33.02
N GLY A 326 34.10 -44.44 -33.01
CA GLY A 326 34.67 -43.10 -33.12
C GLY A 326 33.53 -42.08 -33.31
N PHE A 327 33.72 -40.87 -32.78
CA PHE A 327 32.76 -39.74 -32.73
C PHE A 327 32.31 -39.19 -34.10
N ARG A 328 31.07 -38.66 -34.18
CA ARG A 328 30.74 -37.39 -34.89
C ARG A 328 29.28 -36.92 -34.70
N THR A 329 29.09 -35.72 -34.17
CA THR A 329 28.08 -34.72 -34.62
C THR A 329 28.68 -33.90 -35.79
N PRO A 330 27.95 -33.21 -36.71
CA PRO A 330 26.82 -32.29 -36.41
C PRO A 330 25.75 -32.05 -37.54
N GLN A 331 24.83 -31.12 -37.22
CA GLN A 331 24.13 -30.15 -38.10
C GLN A 331 22.63 -30.29 -38.45
N SER A 332 21.98 -29.16 -38.18
CA SER A 332 20.65 -28.65 -38.52
C SER A 332 20.38 -28.49 -40.02
N LYS A 333 19.13 -28.75 -40.44
CA LYS A 333 18.56 -28.20 -41.67
C LYS A 333 17.16 -27.62 -41.45
N LYS A 334 17.00 -26.43 -42.03
CA LYS A 334 15.86 -25.53 -42.12
C LYS A 334 15.05 -25.90 -43.38
N VAL A 335 13.71 -25.94 -43.32
CA VAL A 335 12.83 -25.93 -44.51
C VAL A 335 11.60 -25.05 -44.24
N VAL A 336 11.28 -24.23 -45.24
CA VAL A 336 10.19 -23.24 -45.37
C VAL A 336 8.98 -23.92 -46.05
N PRO A 337 7.75 -23.37 -45.97
CA PRO A 337 7.16 -22.82 -47.19
C PRO A 337 6.44 -21.48 -47.01
N THR A 338 6.52 -20.66 -48.07
CA THR A 338 5.87 -19.37 -48.29
C THR A 338 4.83 -19.51 -49.41
N SER A 339 3.62 -18.99 -49.20
CA SER A 339 2.71 -18.41 -50.22
C SER A 339 1.74 -17.48 -49.46
N ARG A 340 1.83 -16.14 -49.52
CA ARG A 340 1.31 -15.15 -50.51
C ARG A 340 -0.11 -15.47 -51.04
N SER A 341 -1.18 -14.64 -51.05
CA SER A 341 -1.64 -13.35 -50.45
C SER A 341 -3.20 -13.24 -50.76
N PRO A 342 -3.96 -12.09 -50.70
CA PRO A 342 -5.11 -11.84 -49.81
C PRO A 342 -6.43 -11.40 -50.58
N PRO A 343 -7.23 -10.38 -50.16
CA PRO A 343 -8.36 -10.34 -49.20
C PRO A 343 -9.71 -9.96 -49.86
N SER A 344 -10.81 -9.84 -49.09
CA SER A 344 -11.99 -9.05 -49.51
C SER A 344 -12.79 -8.50 -48.33
N ASP A 345 -12.91 -7.17 -48.31
CA ASP A 345 -13.94 -6.37 -47.63
C ASP A 345 -15.25 -6.43 -48.43
N ALA A 346 -16.41 -6.40 -47.74
CA ALA A 346 -17.58 -5.62 -48.17
C ALA A 346 -18.68 -5.59 -47.10
N SER A 347 -19.27 -4.41 -46.99
CA SER A 347 -20.32 -3.95 -46.10
C SER A 347 -21.76 -4.27 -46.54
N ALA A 348 -22.67 -4.20 -45.56
CA ALA A 348 -24.03 -3.65 -45.58
C ALA A 348 -25.26 -4.48 -46.06
N ALA A 349 -26.34 -4.23 -45.29
CA ALA A 349 -27.76 -4.17 -45.64
C ALA A 349 -28.67 -5.43 -45.60
N SER A 350 -29.52 -5.43 -44.56
CA SER A 350 -30.99 -5.67 -44.53
C SER A 350 -31.61 -6.79 -45.37
N THR A 351 -32.44 -7.63 -44.74
CA THR A 351 -33.89 -7.75 -45.09
C THR A 351 -34.64 -8.60 -44.05
N ALA A 352 -35.94 -8.31 -43.95
CA ALA A 352 -36.89 -8.68 -42.92
C ALA A 352 -37.36 -10.15 -42.90
N LYS A 353 -37.83 -10.60 -41.73
CA LYS A 353 -39.13 -11.27 -41.46
C LYS A 353 -39.21 -11.62 -39.95
N LYS A 354 -40.04 -10.93 -39.15
CA LYS A 354 -41.46 -11.19 -38.83
C LYS A 354 -41.65 -12.32 -37.81
N GLU A 355 -41.86 -11.96 -36.53
CA GLU A 355 -42.93 -12.50 -35.66
C GLU A 355 -42.94 -11.81 -34.27
N THR A 356 -44.12 -11.31 -33.91
CA THR A 356 -44.59 -10.83 -32.59
C THR A 356 -45.57 -11.91 -32.07
N PRO A 357 -45.89 -12.08 -30.75
CA PRO A 357 -46.52 -10.97 -29.99
C PRO A 357 -46.46 -10.96 -28.44
N LEU A 358 -46.85 -9.78 -27.91
CA LEU A 358 -47.59 -9.49 -26.65
C LEU A 358 -46.84 -9.73 -25.31
N GLU A 359 -46.92 -8.90 -24.25
CA GLU A 359 -47.57 -7.61 -23.96
C GLU A 359 -47.08 -7.12 -22.57
N SER A 360 -47.22 -5.81 -22.30
CA SER A 360 -47.56 -5.17 -21.02
C SER A 360 -46.66 -4.01 -20.51
N ASN A 361 -47.24 -2.82 -20.73
CA ASN A 361 -47.40 -1.68 -19.83
C ASN A 361 -46.29 -0.65 -19.58
N ASN A 362 -46.54 0.44 -20.30
CA ASN A 362 -46.12 1.83 -20.26
C ASN A 362 -46.53 2.59 -18.97
N SER A 363 -45.68 3.51 -18.48
CA SER A 363 -46.15 4.78 -17.90
C SER A 363 -45.10 5.91 -17.98
N ASN A 364 -45.38 6.87 -18.86
CA ASN A 364 -45.20 8.33 -18.78
C ASN A 364 -43.81 8.94 -18.58
N SER A 365 -43.23 9.40 -19.69
CA SER A 365 -42.36 10.57 -19.77
C SER A 365 -43.17 11.78 -20.25
N ASN A 366 -43.14 12.89 -19.50
CA ASN A 366 -43.68 14.17 -19.94
C ASN A 366 -42.53 15.16 -20.17
N THR A 367 -42.40 15.53 -21.44
CA THR A 367 -41.67 16.69 -21.94
C THR A 367 -42.50 17.95 -21.69
N ARG A 368 -41.85 19.06 -21.33
CA ARG A 368 -42.28 20.42 -21.69
C ARG A 368 -41.08 21.37 -21.58
N ARG A 369 -40.84 22.10 -22.67
CA ARG A 369 -39.79 23.10 -22.87
C ARG A 369 -40.46 24.38 -23.38
N LEU A 370 -39.82 25.52 -23.07
CA LEU A 370 -40.11 26.93 -23.39
C LEU A 370 -41.24 27.58 -22.55
N ASP A 371 -41.13 28.81 -22.04
CA ASP A 371 -40.39 29.96 -22.58
C ASP A 371 -39.98 31.03 -21.54
N ARG A 372 -38.77 31.58 -21.77
CA ARG A 372 -38.27 32.95 -21.63
C ARG A 372 -39.04 34.02 -20.80
N SER A 373 -38.36 34.58 -19.78
CA SER A 373 -38.22 36.04 -19.62
C SER A 373 -37.23 36.50 -18.53
N LYS A 374 -36.24 37.27 -18.99
CA LYS A 374 -35.61 38.48 -18.41
C LYS A 374 -34.80 38.41 -17.10
N SER A 375 -33.50 38.56 -17.31
CA SER A 375 -32.46 39.06 -16.41
C SER A 375 -32.70 40.50 -15.97
N SER A 376 -32.40 40.81 -14.71
CA SER A 376 -32.16 42.17 -14.22
C SER A 376 -30.72 42.31 -13.74
N ASP A 377 -30.08 43.30 -14.33
CA ASP A 377 -28.71 43.77 -14.13
C ASP A 377 -28.37 44.14 -12.67
N TRP A 378 -27.15 43.86 -12.24
CA TRP A 378 -26.46 44.65 -11.23
C TRP A 378 -25.07 45.03 -11.74
N LYS A 379 -24.96 46.23 -12.31
CA LYS A 379 -23.70 46.92 -12.59
C LYS A 379 -23.19 47.55 -11.30
N ILE A 380 -21.94 47.29 -10.93
CA ILE A 380 -21.16 48.17 -10.06
C ILE A 380 -19.81 48.38 -10.77
N GLU A 381 -19.58 49.61 -11.22
CA GLU A 381 -18.31 50.07 -11.76
C GLU A 381 -17.25 50.21 -10.65
N PRO A 382 -15.96 49.99 -10.98
CA PRO A 382 -14.85 50.20 -10.05
C PRO A 382 -14.41 51.66 -10.04
N VAL A 383 -14.40 52.28 -8.85
CA VAL A 383 -13.78 53.60 -8.63
C VAL A 383 -12.35 53.41 -8.12
N GLN A 384 -11.40 53.87 -8.92
CA GLN A 384 -10.00 54.12 -8.59
C GLN A 384 -9.88 55.33 -7.65
N PRO A 385 -8.86 55.38 -6.78
CA PRO A 385 -8.23 56.67 -6.49
C PRO A 385 -6.73 56.65 -6.83
N LYS A 386 -6.33 57.63 -7.64
CA LYS A 386 -4.94 58.07 -7.79
C LYS A 386 -4.54 58.97 -6.60
N SER A 387 -3.27 58.84 -6.26
CA SER A 387 -2.38 59.65 -5.40
C SER A 387 -2.66 61.16 -5.32
N LEU A 388 -2.18 61.82 -4.25
CA LEU A 388 -1.21 62.96 -4.24
C LEU A 388 -0.84 63.37 -2.77
N PHE A 389 0.47 63.25 -2.41
CA PHE A 389 1.36 64.01 -1.47
C PHE A 389 0.95 64.37 -0.01
N SER A 390 1.82 64.50 1.02
CA SER A 390 3.23 64.94 1.10
C SER A 390 3.99 64.48 2.37
N GLU A 391 5.30 64.21 2.18
CA GLU A 391 6.54 64.51 2.94
C GLU A 391 6.66 64.51 4.48
N ALA A 392 7.68 63.79 4.99
CA ALA A 392 8.90 64.29 5.67
C ALA A 392 9.78 63.09 6.12
N SER A 393 10.89 62.78 5.44
CA SER A 393 12.29 63.18 5.72
C SER A 393 12.98 62.43 6.88
N GLY A 394 14.12 61.79 6.58
CA GLY A 394 15.05 61.21 7.58
C GLY A 394 15.97 60.12 7.02
N ASP A 395 16.98 60.53 6.27
CA ASP A 395 17.98 59.72 5.55
C ASP A 395 19.19 59.35 6.44
N TYR A 396 19.68 58.10 6.41
CA TYR A 396 21.14 57.82 6.41
C TYR A 396 21.47 56.39 5.92
N ASN A 397 22.26 56.40 4.86
CA ASN A 397 22.96 55.29 4.20
C ASN A 397 23.88 54.49 5.14
N ILE A 398 24.12 53.21 4.81
CA ILE A 398 25.46 52.69 4.51
C ILE A 398 25.34 51.50 3.54
N LYS A 399 26.06 51.65 2.42
CA LYS A 399 26.28 50.70 1.35
C LYS A 399 27.13 49.51 1.80
N ARG A 400 26.81 48.30 1.32
CA ARG A 400 27.84 47.44 0.68
C ARG A 400 27.21 46.57 -0.40
N SER A 401 27.44 47.01 -1.64
CA SER A 401 27.32 46.30 -2.89
C SER A 401 28.32 45.15 -2.99
N VAL A 402 27.90 43.99 -3.51
CA VAL A 402 28.57 43.32 -4.64
C VAL A 402 27.50 42.60 -5.46
N SER A 403 27.37 43.03 -6.71
CA SER A 403 26.69 42.33 -7.80
C SER A 403 27.76 41.82 -8.77
N PHE A 404 27.61 40.62 -9.32
CA PHE A 404 27.52 40.34 -10.77
C PHE A 404 27.78 38.86 -11.07
N GLY A 405 26.92 38.30 -11.93
CA GLY A 405 27.01 36.94 -12.48
C GLY A 405 25.74 36.49 -13.21
N LYS A 406 25.28 37.26 -14.22
CA LYS A 406 24.46 36.76 -15.35
C LYS A 406 25.45 36.12 -16.35
N ALA A 407 25.17 35.12 -17.19
CA ALA A 407 24.01 34.33 -17.56
C ALA A 407 24.52 33.11 -18.37
N HIS A 408 23.75 32.02 -18.48
CA HIS A 408 23.45 31.48 -19.81
C HIS A 408 22.20 30.59 -19.78
N ASP A 409 21.40 30.77 -20.82
CA ASP A 409 20.21 30.03 -21.20
C ASP A 409 20.62 28.93 -22.20
N GLU A 410 20.01 27.74 -22.11
CA GLU A 410 19.48 26.93 -23.22
C GLU A 410 19.39 25.41 -22.92
N LYS A 411 18.25 24.87 -23.39
CA LYS A 411 18.00 23.50 -23.88
C LYS A 411 17.57 22.41 -22.89
N VAL A 412 16.24 22.32 -22.82
CA VAL A 412 15.44 21.09 -22.74
C VAL A 412 16.07 19.92 -23.49
N GLN A 413 16.29 18.80 -22.80
CA GLN A 413 16.37 17.49 -23.44
C GLN A 413 15.74 16.40 -22.55
N LYS A 414 14.63 15.85 -23.04
CA LYS A 414 13.97 14.64 -22.54
C LYS A 414 14.80 13.41 -22.94
N PHE A 415 15.13 12.56 -21.98
CA PHE A 415 15.29 11.10 -22.14
C PHE A 415 14.80 10.49 -20.81
N GLY A 416 13.90 9.51 -20.76
CA GLY A 416 13.87 8.27 -21.56
C GLY A 416 14.44 7.17 -20.66
N GLY A 417 13.57 6.40 -20.00
CA GLY A 417 13.95 5.49 -18.92
C GLY A 417 14.87 4.35 -19.35
N LEU A 418 15.70 3.87 -18.41
CA LEU A 418 16.42 2.61 -18.52
C LEU A 418 16.39 1.85 -17.20
N ARG A 419 16.17 0.54 -17.34
CA ARG A 419 15.99 -0.48 -16.31
C ARG A 419 17.36 -0.93 -15.78
N SER A 420 17.56 -0.93 -14.46
CA SER A 420 18.69 -1.65 -13.85
C SER A 420 18.32 -3.11 -13.63
N GLN A 421 18.97 -3.99 -14.40
CA GLN A 421 18.89 -5.44 -14.28
C GLN A 421 20.06 -5.92 -13.41
N SER A 422 19.80 -6.19 -12.12
CA SER A 422 20.77 -6.82 -11.22
C SER A 422 20.62 -8.35 -11.31
N ARG A 423 21.69 -9.04 -11.74
CA ARG A 423 21.82 -10.50 -11.68
C ARG A 423 22.73 -10.84 -10.51
N VAL A 424 22.26 -11.70 -9.62
CA VAL A 424 23.07 -12.34 -8.56
C VAL A 424 23.11 -13.84 -8.89
N LEU A 425 24.31 -14.37 -9.06
CA LEU A 425 24.57 -15.81 -9.19
C LEU A 425 24.82 -16.42 -7.79
N PRO A 426 24.53 -17.71 -7.58
CA PRO A 426 24.54 -18.35 -6.26
C PRO A 426 25.95 -18.79 -5.84
N PHE A 427 26.25 -18.65 -4.55
CA PHE A 427 27.39 -19.30 -3.90
C PHE A 427 27.02 -20.75 -3.53
N HIS A 428 27.94 -21.68 -3.79
CA HIS A 428 27.94 -23.03 -3.23
C HIS A 428 29.30 -23.27 -2.59
N ASP A 429 29.30 -23.71 -1.33
CA ASP A 429 30.47 -24.11 -0.57
C ASP A 429 30.88 -25.54 -0.97
N GLU A 430 32.17 -25.76 -1.28
CA GLU A 430 33.08 -26.64 -0.52
C GLU A 430 34.39 -26.98 -1.27
N GLU A 431 35.47 -26.86 -0.49
CA GLU A 431 36.73 -27.62 -0.42
C GLU A 431 37.35 -28.36 -1.64
N ASN A 432 38.59 -27.96 -1.93
CA ASN A 432 39.79 -28.75 -2.31
C ASN A 432 39.72 -29.83 -3.42
N LEU A 433 40.43 -29.60 -4.54
CA LEU A 433 41.69 -30.29 -4.95
C LEU A 433 42.11 -29.96 -6.41
N ASP A 434 43.35 -29.47 -6.53
CA ASP A 434 44.42 -29.74 -7.52
C ASP A 434 44.22 -29.65 -9.07
N VAL A 435 44.88 -28.62 -9.65
CA VAL A 435 45.87 -28.67 -10.76
C VAL A 435 45.45 -29.20 -12.15
N THR A 436 45.17 -28.27 -13.10
CA THR A 436 45.97 -27.98 -14.32
C THR A 436 45.12 -27.49 -15.52
N ASP A 437 45.53 -26.32 -16.01
CA ASP A 437 45.53 -25.85 -17.40
C ASP A 437 44.30 -25.20 -18.09
N LYS A 438 44.63 -23.98 -18.55
CA LYS A 438 44.31 -23.34 -19.83
C LYS A 438 43.04 -22.51 -19.96
N ASN A 439 43.24 -21.23 -19.67
CA ASN A 439 42.99 -20.08 -20.56
C ASN A 439 41.63 -20.02 -21.26
N ALA A 440 40.71 -19.28 -20.64
CA ALA A 440 39.75 -18.45 -21.35
C ALA A 440 39.69 -17.09 -20.65
N ALA A 441 40.53 -16.16 -21.11
CA ALA A 441 40.40 -14.75 -20.78
C ALA A 441 39.07 -14.25 -21.37
N LEU A 442 38.11 -13.99 -20.49
CA LEU A 442 37.00 -13.09 -20.80
C LEU A 442 37.41 -11.72 -20.28
N ASP A 443 38.04 -10.94 -21.17
CA ASP A 443 38.22 -9.51 -20.99
C ASP A 443 36.83 -8.86 -20.85
N VAL A 444 36.38 -8.68 -19.61
CA VAL A 444 35.35 -7.70 -19.29
C VAL A 444 36.11 -6.38 -19.22
N ASP A 445 35.92 -5.57 -20.26
CA ASP A 445 36.34 -4.16 -20.31
C ASP A 445 35.61 -3.40 -19.19
N GLU A 446 36.13 -3.49 -17.98
CA GLU A 446 35.67 -2.70 -16.84
C GLU A 446 36.12 -1.26 -17.08
N ASN A 447 35.14 -0.39 -17.31
CA ASN A 447 35.34 1.02 -17.50
C ASN A 447 36.17 1.59 -16.32
N PRO A 448 37.39 2.13 -16.53
CA PRO A 448 38.28 2.57 -15.45
C PRO A 448 37.63 3.65 -14.56
N LYS A 449 36.63 4.36 -15.09
CA LYS A 449 35.83 5.34 -14.35
C LYS A 449 34.94 4.71 -13.28
N ASP A 450 34.42 3.50 -13.51
CA ASP A 450 33.57 2.80 -12.56
C ASP A 450 34.40 2.25 -11.38
N ILE A 451 35.67 1.92 -11.62
CA ILE A 451 36.63 1.51 -10.60
C ILE A 451 37.01 2.70 -9.71
N GLU A 452 37.27 3.86 -10.31
CA GLU A 452 37.52 5.11 -9.57
C GLU A 452 36.31 5.52 -8.72
N ASP A 453 35.10 5.45 -9.29
CA ASP A 453 33.85 5.76 -8.57
C ASP A 453 33.62 4.79 -7.39
N LEU A 454 33.91 3.49 -7.57
CA LEU A 454 33.83 2.51 -6.48
C LEU A 454 34.87 2.75 -5.38
N CYS A 455 36.08 3.17 -5.74
CA CYS A 455 37.10 3.57 -4.77
C CYS A 455 36.67 4.81 -3.95
N LEU A 456 36.11 5.82 -4.62
CA LEU A 456 35.56 7.02 -3.97
C LEU A 456 34.42 6.67 -3.01
N ILE A 457 33.53 5.76 -3.40
CA ILE A 457 32.42 5.29 -2.54
C ILE A 457 32.97 4.56 -1.29
N ARG A 458 33.98 3.70 -1.45
CA ARG A 458 34.60 3.01 -0.31
C ARG A 458 35.25 3.97 0.67
N GLU A 459 35.92 5.00 0.17
CA GLU A 459 36.55 6.02 1.00
C GLU A 459 35.53 6.89 1.74
N GLN A 460 34.40 7.23 1.09
CA GLN A 460 33.29 7.92 1.74
C GLN A 460 32.63 7.09 2.85
N LEU A 461 32.46 5.78 2.63
CA LEU A 461 31.90 4.89 3.65
C LEU A 461 32.81 4.79 4.88
N ALA A 462 34.13 4.72 4.68
CA ALA A 462 35.09 4.72 5.78
C ALA A 462 35.05 6.03 6.58
N GLN A 463 34.89 7.19 5.92
CA GLN A 463 34.71 8.47 6.61
C GLN A 463 33.42 8.52 7.43
N ILE A 464 32.32 7.94 6.94
CA ILE A 464 31.05 7.89 7.67
C ILE A 464 31.19 7.00 8.91
N GLU A 465 31.88 5.87 8.81
CA GLU A 465 32.13 4.96 9.93
C GLU A 465 32.98 5.62 11.03
N ASP A 466 34.00 6.39 10.65
CA ASP A 466 34.81 7.16 11.59
C ASP A 466 34.00 8.29 12.27
N GLN A 467 33.16 8.99 11.51
CA GLN A 467 32.26 10.02 12.06
C GLN A 467 31.24 9.43 13.05
N GLN A 468 30.70 8.25 12.75
CA GLN A 468 29.77 7.55 13.65
C GLN A 468 30.47 7.07 14.92
N SER A 469 31.70 6.58 14.81
CA SER A 469 32.52 6.16 15.95
C SER A 469 32.87 7.34 16.87
N ASN A 470 33.23 8.49 16.28
CA ASN A 470 33.50 9.72 17.03
C ASN A 470 32.24 10.28 17.69
N LEU A 471 31.08 10.22 17.04
CA LEU A 471 29.81 10.62 17.65
C LEU A 471 29.44 9.71 18.82
N LEU A 472 29.66 8.39 18.68
CA LEU A 472 29.41 7.43 19.75
C LEU A 472 30.30 7.70 20.98
N ASN A 473 31.59 7.98 20.76
CA ASN A 473 32.53 8.35 21.82
C ASN A 473 32.17 9.67 22.52
N LEU A 474 31.49 10.60 21.83
CA LEU A 474 31.04 11.87 22.41
C LEU A 474 29.73 11.72 23.21
N LEU A 475 28.92 10.71 22.87
CA LEU A 475 27.66 10.40 23.55
C LEU A 475 27.83 9.53 24.80
N GLN A 476 28.96 8.84 24.92
CA GLN A 476 29.42 8.14 26.12
C GLN A 476 30.14 9.11 27.07
#